data_AF-A0A9D2TI51-F1
#
_entry.id   AF-A0A9D2TI51-F1
#
_cell.length_a   1.000
_cell.length_b   1.000
_cell.length_c   1.000
_cell.angle_alpha   90.00
_cell.angle_beta   90.00
_cell.angle_gamma   90.00
#
_symmetry.space_group_name_H-M   'P 1'
#
loop_
_entity.id
_entity.type
_entity.pdbx_description
1 polymer ?
#
loop_
_entity_poly.entity_id
_entity_poly.type
_entity_poly.pdbx_seq_one_letter_code
_entity_poly.pdbx_strand_id
1 'polypeptide(L)'
;MAPDAPRQKPTAARAPKIKDTRSYKVFTVVNTVLLLLMCAVMLYPFIMLLAQSFSSAGAINAGKVNLFPVDFNLDTYRVVANNGNFWRSYGNTVVYTVIGTTIAMVLTTTYAFVLSKKHLRGRSVLIGIAVFTMFFNGGIVPNYVLISALGMKNTMWAVILPPALSVFNLLVMKAFFENLPSELEEAAHIDGLTWFGIFFRIVLPLSKAVIATMVLFYSVQYWNDWFAAFLYLDRTDLFPVTLFLRNLIAGASTAASEGAAASGSSVSDLNA
;
A
#
# COMPACT_ATOMS: atom_id res chain seq x y z
N MET A 1 4.77 19.25 -67.37
CA MET A 1 4.18 18.32 -66.36
C MET A 1 4.89 16.99 -66.52
N ALA A 2 5.97 16.78 -65.77
CA ALA A 2 6.66 15.50 -65.68
C ALA A 2 6.31 14.89 -64.31
N PRO A 3 5.97 13.60 -64.22
CA PRO A 3 5.57 12.99 -62.95
C PRO A 3 6.79 12.76 -62.06
N ASP A 4 6.73 13.26 -60.83
CA ASP A 4 7.68 12.99 -59.76
C ASP A 4 7.76 11.48 -59.49
N ALA A 5 8.95 10.91 -59.61
CA ALA A 5 9.22 9.52 -59.24
C ALA A 5 9.09 9.35 -57.71
N PRO A 6 8.44 8.28 -57.21
CA PRO A 6 8.26 8.09 -55.78
C PRO A 6 9.59 7.76 -55.08
N ARG A 7 9.96 8.57 -54.08
CA ARG A 7 11.12 8.35 -53.20
C ARG A 7 10.94 7.04 -52.42
N GLN A 8 11.78 6.05 -52.70
CA GLN A 8 11.84 4.80 -51.94
C GLN A 8 12.33 5.08 -50.50
N LYS A 9 11.54 4.66 -49.50
CA LYS A 9 11.92 4.73 -48.08
C LYS A 9 13.06 3.73 -47.80
N PRO A 10 14.09 4.09 -47.02
CA PRO A 10 15.15 3.17 -46.68
C PRO A 10 14.62 2.03 -45.80
N THR A 11 14.74 0.80 -46.28
CA THR A 11 14.37 -0.42 -45.55
C THR A 11 15.29 -0.59 -44.34
N ALA A 12 14.74 -0.46 -43.13
CA ALA A 12 15.48 -0.65 -41.90
C ALA A 12 16.09 -2.06 -41.84
N ALA A 13 17.42 -2.17 -41.92
CA ALA A 13 18.13 -3.42 -41.78
C ALA A 13 17.88 -4.02 -40.38
N ARG A 14 17.33 -5.24 -40.36
CA ARG A 14 16.99 -5.97 -39.13
C ARG A 14 18.29 -6.35 -38.41
N ALA A 15 18.48 -5.88 -37.17
CA ALA A 15 19.67 -6.21 -36.38
C ALA A 15 19.85 -7.75 -36.25
N PRO A 16 21.09 -8.27 -36.31
CA PRO A 16 21.34 -9.70 -36.25
C PRO A 16 20.93 -10.27 -34.89
N LYS A 17 20.06 -11.30 -34.90
CA LYS A 17 19.73 -12.08 -33.69
C LYS A 17 20.98 -12.81 -33.21
N ILE A 18 21.52 -12.37 -32.08
CA ILE A 18 22.58 -13.07 -31.36
C ILE A 18 22.07 -14.49 -31.05
N LYS A 19 22.82 -15.52 -31.45
CA LYS A 19 22.46 -16.92 -31.15
C LYS A 19 22.80 -17.20 -29.69
N ASP A 20 21.80 -17.54 -28.90
CA ASP A 20 21.98 -17.92 -27.50
C ASP A 20 22.95 -19.11 -27.36
N THR A 21 24.03 -18.91 -26.60
CA THR A 21 24.97 -19.96 -26.22
C THR A 21 24.25 -21.07 -25.44
N ARG A 22 24.68 -22.34 -25.57
CA ARG A 22 24.08 -23.46 -24.83
C ARG A 22 24.01 -23.21 -23.32
N SER A 23 25.07 -22.62 -22.74
CA SER A 23 25.11 -22.23 -21.33
C SER A 23 24.04 -21.21 -20.96
N TYR A 24 23.74 -20.25 -21.85
CA TYR A 24 22.66 -19.28 -21.64
C TYR A 24 21.30 -19.98 -21.61
N LYS A 25 21.04 -20.90 -22.55
CA LYS A 25 19.78 -21.66 -22.59
C LYS A 25 19.57 -22.51 -21.33
N VAL A 26 20.61 -23.21 -20.87
CA VAL A 26 20.55 -24.00 -19.63
C VAL A 26 20.31 -23.10 -18.42
N PHE A 27 21.04 -21.99 -18.30
CA PHE A 27 20.85 -21.02 -17.23
C PHE A 27 19.42 -20.46 -17.22
N THR A 28 18.90 -20.05 -18.38
CA THR A 28 17.52 -19.55 -18.50
C THR A 28 16.51 -20.59 -18.04
N VAL A 29 16.62 -21.85 -18.47
CA VAL A 29 15.71 -22.92 -18.05
C VAL A 29 15.78 -23.15 -16.55
N VAL A 30 16.97 -23.27 -15.97
CA VAL A 30 17.15 -23.48 -14.53
C VAL A 30 16.59 -22.29 -13.74
N ASN A 31 16.90 -21.06 -14.15
CA ASN A 31 16.41 -19.85 -13.50
C ASN A 31 14.87 -19.74 -13.60
N THR A 32 14.29 -20.05 -14.77
CA THR A 32 12.82 -20.06 -14.94
C THR A 32 12.16 -21.11 -14.06
N VAL A 33 12.72 -22.32 -13.95
CA VAL A 33 12.20 -23.37 -13.06
C VAL A 33 12.27 -22.93 -11.60
N LEU A 34 13.39 -22.34 -11.17
CA LEU A 34 13.56 -21.85 -9.80
C LEU A 34 12.56 -20.73 -9.48
N LEU A 35 12.38 -19.76 -10.39
CA LEU A 35 11.39 -18.70 -10.24
C LEU A 35 9.95 -19.24 -10.18
N LEU A 36 9.61 -20.22 -11.02
CA LEU A 36 8.30 -20.89 -10.97
C LEU A 36 8.07 -21.61 -9.65
N LEU A 37 9.08 -22.29 -9.11
CA LEU A 37 9.00 -22.96 -7.82
C LEU A 37 8.82 -21.95 -6.68
N MET A 38 9.53 -20.83 -6.71
CA MET A 38 9.31 -19.73 -5.74
C MET A 38 7.89 -19.19 -5.82
N CYS A 39 7.36 -18.94 -7.03
CA CYS A 39 5.96 -18.54 -7.20
C CYS A 39 4.99 -19.57 -6.63
N ALA A 40 5.23 -20.87 -6.84
CA ALA A 40 4.38 -21.94 -6.30
C ALA A 40 4.38 -21.95 -4.76
N VAL A 41 5.55 -21.82 -4.12
CA VAL A 41 5.68 -21.75 -2.65
C VAL A 41 4.97 -20.52 -2.09
N MET A 42 5.06 -19.37 -2.77
CA MET A 42 4.37 -18.15 -2.34
C MET A 42 2.85 -18.23 -2.49
N LEU A 43 2.35 -18.94 -3.51
CA LEU A 43 0.91 -19.11 -3.75
C LEU A 43 0.27 -20.17 -2.86
N TYR A 44 1.04 -21.15 -2.40
CA TYR A 44 0.57 -22.23 -1.52
C TYR A 44 -0.29 -21.77 -0.34
N PRO A 45 0.13 -20.81 0.52
CA PRO A 45 -0.69 -20.36 1.65
C PRO A 45 -2.00 -19.67 1.21
N PHE A 46 -2.03 -19.01 0.05
CA PHE A 46 -3.25 -18.40 -0.47
C PHE A 46 -4.25 -19.45 -0.95
N ILE A 47 -3.78 -20.50 -1.60
CA ILE A 47 -4.63 -21.62 -2.03
C ILE A 47 -5.21 -22.33 -0.81
N MET A 48 -4.39 -22.57 0.23
CA MET A 48 -4.85 -23.16 1.49
C MET A 48 -5.90 -22.28 2.18
N LEU A 49 -5.71 -20.96 2.19
CA LEU A 49 -6.69 -20.02 2.75
C LEU A 49 -8.03 -20.07 2.01
N LEU A 50 -8.00 -20.17 0.67
CA LEU A 50 -9.20 -20.33 -0.15
C LEU A 50 -9.86 -21.69 0.07
N ALA A 51 -9.10 -22.77 0.16
CA ALA A 51 -9.63 -24.09 0.46
C ALA A 51 -10.34 -24.10 1.82
N GLN A 52 -9.75 -23.47 2.84
CA GLN A 52 -10.36 -23.30 4.16
C GLN A 52 -11.62 -22.44 4.12
N SER A 53 -11.65 -21.34 3.36
CA SER A 53 -12.84 -20.47 3.31
C SER A 53 -14.08 -21.16 2.72
N PHE A 54 -13.89 -22.19 1.90
CA PHE A 54 -14.96 -23.02 1.32
C PHE A 54 -15.19 -24.35 2.05
N SER A 55 -14.48 -24.65 3.14
CA SER A 55 -14.60 -25.92 3.86
C SER A 55 -15.51 -25.82 5.09
N SER A 56 -16.05 -26.95 5.55
CA SER A 56 -16.83 -27.00 6.79
C SER A 56 -15.96 -26.76 8.04
N ALA A 57 -16.52 -26.17 9.10
CA ALA A 57 -15.79 -25.95 10.36
C ALA A 57 -15.26 -27.26 10.97
N GLY A 58 -16.01 -28.36 10.82
CA GLY A 58 -15.57 -29.70 11.26
C GLY A 58 -14.34 -30.20 10.50
N ALA A 59 -14.29 -30.00 9.17
CA ALA A 59 -13.13 -30.38 8.36
C ALA A 59 -11.89 -29.53 8.65
N ILE A 60 -12.08 -28.23 8.91
CA ILE A 60 -11.01 -27.30 9.30
C ILE A 60 -10.41 -27.71 10.65
N ASN A 61 -11.26 -27.90 11.68
CA ASN A 61 -10.82 -28.27 13.03
C ASN A 61 -10.13 -29.65 13.06
N ALA A 62 -10.54 -30.57 12.19
CA ALA A 62 -9.92 -31.89 12.05
C ALA A 62 -8.60 -31.88 11.27
N GLY A 63 -8.13 -30.72 10.78
CA GLY A 63 -6.89 -30.59 10.02
C GLY A 63 -6.92 -31.28 8.64
N LYS A 64 -8.12 -31.55 8.09
CA LYS A 64 -8.30 -32.30 6.85
C LYS A 64 -8.17 -31.43 5.58
N VAL A 65 -8.22 -30.11 5.73
CA VAL A 65 -8.20 -29.17 4.60
C VAL A 65 -6.75 -28.84 4.23
N ASN A 66 -6.37 -29.16 2.98
CA ASN A 66 -5.07 -28.82 2.43
C ASN A 66 -5.23 -27.97 1.14
N LEU A 67 -4.96 -28.52 -0.04
CA LEU A 67 -5.12 -27.79 -1.31
C LEU A 67 -6.56 -27.65 -1.78
N PHE A 68 -7.42 -28.61 -1.43
CA PHE A 68 -8.81 -28.66 -1.90
C PHE A 68 -9.78 -28.49 -0.74
N PRO A 69 -10.93 -27.83 -0.97
CA PRO A 69 -11.96 -27.70 0.04
C PRO A 69 -12.52 -29.08 0.40
N VAL A 70 -12.78 -29.29 1.68
CA VAL A 70 -13.38 -30.51 2.23
C VAL A 70 -14.73 -30.14 2.83
N ASP A 71 -15.77 -30.89 2.46
CA ASP A 71 -17.17 -30.59 2.82
C ASP A 71 -17.57 -29.16 2.44
N PHE A 72 -17.69 -28.93 1.13
CA PHE A 72 -17.91 -27.60 0.56
C PHE A 72 -19.08 -26.86 1.23
N ASN A 73 -18.80 -25.67 1.76
CA ASN A 73 -19.77 -24.84 2.47
C ASN A 73 -19.55 -23.34 2.16
N LEU A 74 -20.66 -22.59 2.11
CA LEU A 74 -20.72 -21.13 1.91
C LEU A 74 -21.26 -20.37 3.14
N ASP A 75 -21.50 -21.05 4.26
CA ASP A 75 -22.09 -20.45 5.46
C ASP A 75 -21.22 -19.32 6.02
N THR A 76 -19.89 -19.46 6.02
CA THR A 76 -18.96 -18.40 6.42
C THR A 76 -19.19 -17.12 5.60
N TYR A 77 -19.37 -17.25 4.28
CA TYR A 77 -19.66 -16.11 3.41
C TYR A 77 -21.04 -15.51 3.70
N ARG A 78 -22.06 -16.32 3.97
CA ARG A 78 -23.39 -15.84 4.36
C ARG A 78 -23.35 -15.05 5.68
N VAL A 79 -22.60 -15.54 6.66
CA VAL A 79 -22.42 -14.86 7.95
C VAL A 79 -21.73 -13.50 7.77
N VAL A 80 -20.66 -13.44 6.98
CA VAL A 80 -19.96 -12.18 6.69
C VAL A 80 -20.83 -11.23 5.88
N ALA A 81 -21.53 -11.73 4.85
CA ALA A 81 -22.40 -10.93 3.99
C ALA A 81 -23.56 -10.29 4.76
N ASN A 82 -24.10 -10.98 5.76
CA ASN A 82 -25.18 -10.47 6.63
C ASN A 82 -24.67 -9.62 7.80
N ASN A 83 -23.36 -9.43 7.95
CA ASN A 83 -22.79 -8.64 9.03
C ASN A 83 -22.70 -7.15 8.62
N GLY A 84 -23.67 -6.35 9.07
CA GLY A 84 -23.70 -4.91 8.80
C GLY A 84 -22.47 -4.15 9.31
N ASN A 85 -21.83 -4.61 10.40
CA ASN A 85 -20.62 -3.98 10.91
C ASN A 85 -19.42 -4.22 9.99
N PHE A 86 -19.32 -5.40 9.37
CA PHE A 86 -18.27 -5.69 8.39
C PHE A 86 -18.33 -4.72 7.20
N TRP A 87 -19.51 -4.53 6.60
CA TRP A 87 -19.68 -3.62 5.47
C TRP A 87 -19.46 -2.15 5.84
N ARG A 88 -19.90 -1.72 7.04
CA ARG A 88 -19.59 -0.38 7.55
C ARG A 88 -18.08 -0.19 7.70
N SER A 89 -17.38 -1.15 8.31
CA SER A 89 -15.93 -1.09 8.47
C SER A 89 -15.18 -1.12 7.15
N TYR A 90 -15.68 -1.85 6.16
CA TYR A 90 -15.14 -1.84 4.80
C TYR A 90 -15.33 -0.46 4.14
N GLY A 91 -16.51 0.14 4.28
CA GLY A 91 -16.79 1.51 3.85
C GLY A 91 -15.85 2.52 4.49
N ASN A 92 -15.63 2.44 5.80
CA ASN A 92 -14.67 3.29 6.52
C ASN A 92 -13.25 3.15 5.96
N THR A 93 -12.79 1.92 5.68
CA THR A 93 -11.46 1.70 5.06
C THR A 93 -11.34 2.38 3.71
N VAL A 94 -12.36 2.27 2.85
CA VAL A 94 -12.36 2.95 1.55
C VAL A 94 -12.31 4.46 1.74
N VAL A 95 -13.14 5.02 2.63
CA VAL A 95 -13.16 6.46 2.93
C VAL A 95 -11.81 6.94 3.46
N TYR A 96 -11.23 6.25 4.43
CA TYR A 96 -9.94 6.63 5.03
C TYR A 96 -8.81 6.53 4.00
N THR A 97 -8.82 5.50 3.16
CA THR A 97 -7.84 5.32 2.10
C THR A 97 -7.92 6.43 1.06
N VAL A 98 -9.12 6.76 0.56
CA VAL A 98 -9.29 7.79 -0.46
C VAL A 98 -8.99 9.19 0.08
N ILE A 99 -9.57 9.54 1.23
CA ILE A 99 -9.37 10.88 1.83
C ILE A 99 -7.92 11.03 2.29
N GLY A 100 -7.38 10.03 2.98
CA GLY A 100 -6.01 10.05 3.47
C GLY A 100 -5.00 10.13 2.33
N THR A 101 -5.15 9.30 1.30
CA THR A 101 -4.28 9.36 0.12
C THR A 101 -4.38 10.72 -0.57
N THR A 102 -5.58 11.28 -0.71
CA THR A 102 -5.76 12.60 -1.34
C THR A 102 -5.04 13.69 -0.56
N ILE A 103 -5.23 13.75 0.76
CA ILE A 103 -4.56 14.72 1.64
C ILE A 103 -3.04 14.53 1.57
N ALA A 104 -2.58 13.28 1.68
CA ALA A 104 -1.16 12.96 1.65
C ALA A 104 -0.52 13.36 0.32
N MET A 105 -1.20 13.11 -0.80
CA MET A 105 -0.74 13.51 -2.12
C MET A 105 -0.68 15.04 -2.28
N VAL A 106 -1.68 15.77 -1.81
CA VAL A 106 -1.68 17.23 -1.85
C VAL A 106 -0.51 17.80 -1.04
N LEU A 107 -0.31 17.32 0.18
CA LEU A 107 0.79 17.75 1.03
C LEU A 107 2.15 17.40 0.42
N THR A 108 2.32 16.15 -0.01
CA THR A 108 3.59 15.64 -0.54
C THR A 108 3.97 16.34 -1.84
N THR A 109 3.04 16.48 -2.79
CA THR A 109 3.33 17.11 -4.10
C THR A 109 3.62 18.60 -3.96
N THR A 110 2.82 19.32 -3.17
CA THR A 110 3.03 20.76 -2.96
C THR A 110 4.36 21.01 -2.26
N TYR A 111 4.67 20.26 -1.21
CA TYR A 111 5.92 20.43 -0.47
C TYR A 111 7.13 20.00 -1.30
N ALA A 112 7.05 18.88 -2.01
CA ALA A 112 8.10 18.43 -2.92
C ALA A 112 8.41 19.45 -4.02
N PHE A 113 7.39 20.09 -4.59
CA PHE A 113 7.55 21.09 -5.65
C PHE A 113 8.29 22.34 -5.14
N VAL A 114 7.95 22.81 -3.94
CA VAL A 114 8.66 23.95 -3.32
C VAL A 114 10.12 23.58 -3.05
N LEU A 115 10.36 22.38 -2.50
CA LEU A 115 11.71 21.92 -2.17
C LEU A 115 12.59 21.57 -3.39
N SER A 116 11.99 21.32 -4.56
CA SER A 116 12.75 21.06 -5.79
C SER A 116 13.42 22.33 -6.33
N LYS A 117 12.95 23.51 -5.93
CA LYS A 117 13.52 24.80 -6.36
C LYS A 117 14.85 25.07 -5.67
N LYS A 118 15.95 24.86 -6.41
CA LYS A 118 17.32 25.07 -5.90
C LYS A 118 17.58 26.50 -5.41
N HIS A 119 16.90 27.50 -5.96
CA HIS A 119 17.03 28.91 -5.60
C HIS A 119 16.17 29.33 -4.38
N LEU A 120 15.39 28.43 -3.78
CA LEU A 120 14.57 28.74 -2.61
C LEU A 120 15.47 29.03 -1.39
N ARG A 121 15.36 30.25 -0.84
CA ARG A 121 16.04 30.63 0.40
C ARG A 121 15.49 29.78 1.56
N GLY A 122 16.37 29.12 2.31
CA GLY A 122 15.99 28.23 3.42
C GLY A 122 15.68 26.79 3.02
N ARG A 123 15.85 26.40 1.74
CA ARG A 123 15.63 25.02 1.26
C ARG A 123 16.33 23.95 2.11
N SER A 124 17.62 24.14 2.40
CA SER A 124 18.39 23.18 3.18
C SER A 124 17.87 23.01 4.61
N VAL A 125 17.33 24.08 5.20
CA VAL A 125 16.72 24.03 6.55
C VAL A 125 15.42 23.23 6.50
N LEU A 126 14.55 23.49 5.53
CA LEU A 126 13.28 22.76 5.38
C LEU A 126 13.50 21.27 5.14
N ILE A 127 14.46 20.91 4.27
CA ILE A 127 14.88 19.51 4.07
C ILE A 127 15.45 18.95 5.37
N GLY A 128 16.30 19.70 6.08
CA GLY A 128 16.88 19.29 7.35
C GLY A 128 15.82 18.98 8.41
N ILE A 129 14.80 19.82 8.55
CA ILE A 129 13.67 19.60 9.47
C ILE A 129 12.89 18.33 9.07
N ALA A 130 12.57 18.17 7.79
CA ALA A 130 11.86 16.98 7.32
C ALA A 130 12.65 15.70 7.63
N VAL A 131 13.95 15.66 7.27
CA VAL A 131 14.84 14.54 7.55
C VAL A 131 14.99 14.31 9.06
N PHE A 132 15.07 15.36 9.87
CA PHE A 132 15.10 15.23 11.32
C PHE A 132 13.86 14.50 11.83
N THR A 133 12.65 14.89 11.41
CA THR A 133 11.40 14.22 11.82
C THR A 133 11.27 12.77 11.33
N MET A 134 12.00 12.39 10.28
CA MET A 134 12.04 11.00 9.81
C MET A 134 12.80 10.09 10.77
N PHE A 135 13.88 10.59 11.37
CA PHE A 135 14.73 9.82 12.28
C PHE A 135 14.42 10.03 13.76
N PHE A 136 13.92 11.22 14.11
CA PHE A 136 13.54 11.58 15.47
C PHE A 136 12.03 11.67 15.59
N ASN A 137 11.46 10.84 16.46
CA ASN A 137 10.03 10.83 16.75
C ASN A 137 9.83 10.73 18.27
N GLY A 138 8.82 11.44 18.82
CA GLY A 138 8.47 11.40 20.23
C GLY A 138 8.01 10.02 20.75
N GLY A 139 7.76 9.05 19.87
CA GLY A 139 7.32 7.71 20.23
C GLY A 139 5.81 7.62 20.46
N ILE A 140 5.31 6.41 20.70
CA ILE A 140 3.86 6.13 20.70
C ILE A 140 3.14 6.92 21.81
N VAL A 141 3.68 6.96 23.03
CA VAL A 141 3.01 7.58 24.18
C VAL A 141 2.86 9.10 24.02
N PRO A 142 3.92 9.88 23.70
CA PRO A 142 3.75 11.31 23.46
C PRO A 142 2.84 11.64 22.28
N ASN A 143 2.91 10.87 21.19
CA ASN A 143 1.98 11.06 20.07
C ASN A 143 0.53 10.75 20.48
N TYR A 144 0.31 9.73 21.30
CA TYR A 144 -1.04 9.42 21.81
C TYR A 144 -1.61 10.57 22.64
N VAL A 145 -0.82 11.10 23.57
CA VAL A 145 -1.22 12.22 24.42
C VAL A 145 -1.49 13.46 23.57
N LEU A 146 -0.66 13.75 22.56
CA LEU A 146 -0.84 14.90 21.66
C LEU A 146 -2.17 14.81 20.87
N ILE A 147 -2.42 13.69 20.20
CA ILE A 147 -3.65 13.49 19.41
C ILE A 147 -4.90 13.55 20.30
N SER A 148 -4.79 13.03 21.53
CA SER A 148 -5.87 13.10 22.52
C SER A 148 -6.10 14.53 23.00
N ALA A 149 -5.03 15.28 23.29
CA ALA A 149 -5.09 16.68 23.73
C ALA A 149 -5.64 17.62 22.65
N LEU A 150 -5.41 17.30 21.37
CA LEU A 150 -6.00 17.99 20.22
C LEU A 150 -7.49 17.67 20.02
N GLY A 151 -8.09 16.81 20.84
CA GLY A 151 -9.50 16.43 20.74
C GLY A 151 -9.83 15.57 19.52
N MET A 152 -8.83 15.01 18.84
CA MET A 152 -9.02 14.19 17.64
C MET A 152 -9.36 12.74 17.96
N LYS A 153 -9.18 12.30 19.21
CA LYS A 153 -9.49 10.93 19.63
C LYS A 153 -10.93 10.56 19.24
N ASN A 154 -11.12 9.32 18.77
CA ASN A 154 -12.42 8.79 18.38
C ASN A 154 -13.05 9.53 17.18
N THR A 155 -12.20 10.03 16.28
CA THR A 155 -12.58 10.63 14.99
C THR A 155 -11.69 10.07 13.87
N MET A 156 -12.14 10.14 12.62
CA MET A 156 -11.34 9.70 11.46
C MET A 156 -10.01 10.45 11.32
N TRP A 157 -9.96 11.70 11.80
CA TRP A 157 -8.79 12.56 11.66
C TRP A 157 -7.58 12.08 12.47
N ALA A 158 -7.82 11.39 13.59
CA ALA A 158 -6.74 10.78 14.38
C ALA A 158 -6.02 9.65 13.63
N VAL A 159 -6.65 9.05 12.62
CA VAL A 159 -6.04 8.01 11.78
C VAL A 159 -5.48 8.61 10.49
N ILE A 160 -6.19 9.57 9.89
CA ILE A 160 -5.83 10.09 8.57
C ILE A 160 -4.66 11.09 8.62
N LEU A 161 -4.68 12.05 9.56
CA LEU A 161 -3.76 13.19 9.53
C LEU A 161 -2.34 12.86 9.98
N PRO A 162 -2.11 12.11 11.08
CA PRO A 162 -0.74 11.90 11.56
C PRO A 162 0.21 11.28 10.52
N PRO A 163 -0.20 10.26 9.74
CA PRO A 163 0.67 9.65 8.75
C PRO A 163 0.56 10.30 7.35
N ALA A 164 -0.11 11.45 7.22
CA ALA A 164 -0.37 12.10 5.94
C ALA A 164 0.88 12.65 5.23
N LEU A 165 1.99 12.83 5.95
CA LEU A 165 3.25 13.25 5.34
C LEU A 165 4.35 12.24 5.65
N SER A 166 4.61 11.34 4.70
CA SER A 166 5.80 10.49 4.73
C SER A 166 6.99 11.27 4.17
N VAL A 167 7.99 11.52 5.01
CA VAL A 167 9.23 12.21 4.61
C VAL A 167 9.96 11.44 3.52
N PHE A 168 9.94 10.11 3.57
CA PHE A 168 10.52 9.29 2.51
C PHE A 168 9.83 9.56 1.16
N ASN A 169 8.49 9.51 1.11
CA ASN A 169 7.74 9.78 -0.12
C ASN A 169 7.96 11.23 -0.62
N LEU A 170 8.05 12.19 0.31
CA LEU A 170 8.40 13.58 0.03
C LEU A 170 9.75 13.71 -0.66
N LEU A 171 10.80 13.05 -0.14
CA LEU A 171 12.14 13.11 -0.70
C LEU A 171 12.21 12.44 -2.07
N VAL A 172 11.51 11.32 -2.27
CA VAL A 172 11.42 10.67 -3.59
C VAL A 172 10.72 11.57 -4.60
N MET A 173 9.56 12.15 -4.23
CA MET A 173 8.81 13.07 -5.10
C MET A 173 9.63 14.32 -5.43
N LYS A 174 10.31 14.92 -4.45
CA LYS A 174 11.24 16.04 -4.64
C LYS A 174 12.34 15.69 -5.63
N ALA A 175 13.00 14.54 -5.43
CA ALA A 175 14.08 14.10 -6.31
C ALA A 175 13.58 13.92 -7.75
N PHE A 176 12.37 13.40 -7.95
CA PHE A 176 11.76 13.33 -9.28
C PHE A 176 11.56 14.73 -9.88
N PHE A 177 10.96 15.67 -9.15
CA PHE A 177 10.74 17.03 -9.65
C PHE A 177 12.05 17.79 -9.93
N GLU A 178 13.12 17.52 -9.19
CA GLU A 178 14.44 18.11 -9.44
C GLU A 178 15.13 17.61 -10.71
N ASN A 179 14.75 16.43 -11.19
CA ASN A 179 15.27 15.85 -12.43
C ASN A 179 14.49 16.32 -13.67
N LEU A 180 13.41 17.08 -13.49
CA LEU A 180 12.72 17.70 -14.63
C LEU A 180 13.63 18.79 -15.24
N PRO A 181 13.71 18.88 -16.58
CA PRO A 181 14.49 19.93 -17.24
C PRO A 181 14.02 21.32 -16.83
N SER A 182 14.94 22.17 -16.35
CA SER A 182 14.60 23.53 -15.87
C SER A 182 14.15 24.45 -16.99
N GLU A 183 14.54 24.16 -18.22
CA GLU A 183 14.17 24.91 -19.42
C GLU A 183 12.65 24.94 -19.64
N LEU A 184 11.93 23.89 -19.23
CA LEU A 184 10.47 23.85 -19.31
C LEU A 184 9.81 24.88 -18.41
N GLU A 185 10.38 25.11 -17.23
CA GLU A 185 9.86 26.08 -16.27
C GLU A 185 10.24 27.52 -16.66
N GLU A 186 11.45 27.71 -17.18
CA GLU A 186 11.91 29.01 -17.70
C GLU A 186 11.07 29.45 -18.90
N ALA A 187 10.82 28.54 -19.86
CA ALA A 187 9.95 28.82 -21.01
C ALA A 187 8.52 29.18 -20.56
N ALA A 188 7.97 28.42 -19.61
CA ALA A 188 6.65 28.70 -19.06
C ALA A 188 6.58 30.05 -18.33
N HIS A 189 7.66 30.45 -17.67
CA HIS A 189 7.75 31.75 -17.02
C HIS A 189 7.82 32.90 -18.03
N ILE A 190 8.55 32.72 -19.14
CA ILE A 190 8.57 33.65 -20.27
C ILE A 190 7.17 33.77 -20.89
N ASP A 191 6.41 32.67 -20.97
CA ASP A 191 5.01 32.64 -21.42
C ASP A 191 4.02 33.23 -20.38
N GLY A 192 4.50 33.76 -19.26
CA GLY A 192 3.71 34.46 -18.25
C GLY A 192 3.00 33.55 -17.24
N LEU A 193 3.34 32.26 -17.17
CA LEU A 193 2.78 31.37 -16.15
C LEU A 193 3.33 31.70 -14.76
N THR A 194 2.42 31.74 -13.78
CA THR A 194 2.77 31.80 -12.35
C THR A 194 3.28 30.45 -11.86
N TRP A 195 3.89 30.40 -10.67
CA TRP A 195 4.34 29.14 -10.04
C TRP A 195 3.22 28.09 -9.91
N PHE A 196 2.00 28.52 -9.58
CA PHE A 196 0.84 27.62 -9.56
C PHE A 196 0.49 27.13 -10.97
N GLY A 197 0.57 28.01 -11.98
CA GLY A 197 0.39 27.63 -13.38
C GLY A 197 1.40 26.57 -13.83
N ILE A 198 2.68 26.77 -13.53
CA ILE A 198 3.77 25.81 -13.80
C ILE A 198 3.49 24.47 -13.10
N PHE A 199 3.13 24.51 -11.82
CA PHE A 199 2.83 23.32 -11.04
C PHE A 199 1.70 22.48 -11.63
N PHE A 200 0.52 23.08 -11.87
CA PHE A 200 -0.65 22.34 -12.33
C PHE A 200 -0.60 21.96 -13.82
N ARG A 201 -0.01 22.79 -14.69
CA ARG A 201 -0.04 22.57 -16.14
C ARG A 201 1.19 21.87 -16.70
N ILE A 202 2.31 21.86 -15.97
CA ILE A 202 3.58 21.31 -16.48
C ILE A 202 4.07 20.20 -15.57
N VAL A 203 4.32 20.51 -14.29
CA VAL A 203 4.94 19.54 -13.37
C VAL A 203 4.03 18.34 -13.12
N LEU A 204 2.79 18.55 -12.67
CA LEU A 204 1.90 17.43 -12.38
C LEU A 204 1.63 16.52 -13.59
N PRO A 205 1.36 17.02 -14.81
CA PRO A 205 1.16 16.16 -15.99
C PRO A 205 2.41 15.38 -16.41
N LEU A 206 3.61 15.95 -16.26
CA LEU A 206 4.87 15.25 -16.55
C LEU A 206 5.21 14.22 -15.48
N SER A 207 4.71 14.39 -14.27
CA SER A 207 4.96 13.54 -13.11
C SER A 207 3.94 12.42 -12.89
N LYS A 208 3.09 12.11 -13.88
CA LYS A 208 2.05 11.06 -13.74
C LYS A 208 2.58 9.72 -13.24
N ALA A 209 3.76 9.30 -13.71
CA ALA A 209 4.37 8.04 -13.30
C ALA A 209 4.71 8.03 -11.80
N VAL A 210 5.40 9.05 -11.29
CA VAL A 210 5.73 9.13 -9.86
C VAL A 210 4.50 9.37 -9.00
N ILE A 211 3.53 10.15 -9.48
CA ILE A 211 2.25 10.38 -8.80
C ILE A 211 1.50 9.06 -8.63
N ALA A 212 1.42 8.22 -9.67
CA ALA A 212 0.78 6.90 -9.60
C ALA A 212 1.46 6.00 -8.56
N THR A 213 2.79 5.97 -8.53
CA THR A 213 3.55 5.22 -7.51
C THR A 213 3.26 5.73 -6.09
N MET A 214 3.22 7.04 -5.88
CA MET A 214 2.95 7.61 -4.56
C MET A 214 1.50 7.40 -4.11
N VAL A 215 0.54 7.50 -5.03
CA VAL A 215 -0.87 7.16 -4.76
C VAL A 215 -0.97 5.71 -4.30
N LEU A 216 -0.29 4.77 -4.97
CA LEU A 216 -0.26 3.36 -4.56
C LEU A 216 0.34 3.20 -3.16
N PHE A 217 1.49 3.81 -2.89
CA PHE A 217 2.18 3.68 -1.60
C PHE A 217 1.32 4.22 -0.44
N TYR A 218 0.73 5.41 -0.59
CA TYR A 218 -0.16 5.96 0.42
C TYR A 218 -1.47 5.17 0.54
N SER A 219 -2.03 4.69 -0.57
CA SER A 219 -3.26 3.88 -0.53
C SER A 219 -3.02 2.58 0.24
N VAL A 220 -1.91 1.88 -0.02
CA VAL A 220 -1.54 0.67 0.71
C VAL A 220 -1.30 0.98 2.18
N GLN A 221 -0.65 2.09 2.51
CA GLN A 221 -0.43 2.51 3.89
C GLN A 221 -1.75 2.69 4.65
N TYR A 222 -2.68 3.50 4.13
CA TYR A 222 -3.97 3.75 4.79
C TYR A 222 -4.87 2.52 4.81
N TRP A 223 -4.84 1.71 3.76
CA TRP A 223 -5.60 0.45 3.72
C TRP A 223 -5.17 -0.50 4.84
N ASN A 224 -3.88 -0.54 5.16
CA ASN A 224 -3.30 -1.47 6.14
C ASN A 224 -3.18 -0.90 7.56
N ASP A 225 -3.60 0.35 7.80
CA ASP A 225 -3.39 1.01 9.10
C ASP A 225 -4.39 0.56 10.17
N TRP A 226 -4.09 -0.58 10.79
CA TRP A 226 -4.85 -1.09 11.93
C TRP A 226 -4.40 -0.51 13.27
N PHE A 227 -3.12 -0.13 13.40
CA PHE A 227 -2.53 0.22 14.70
C PHE A 227 -2.94 1.62 15.14
N ALA A 228 -2.93 2.62 14.26
CA ALA A 228 -3.44 3.93 14.60
C ALA A 228 -4.95 3.87 14.91
N ALA A 229 -5.70 3.11 14.11
CA ALA A 229 -7.12 2.88 14.36
C ALA A 229 -7.35 2.23 15.74
N PHE A 230 -6.59 1.19 16.10
CA PHE A 230 -6.66 0.55 17.41
C PHE A 230 -6.35 1.51 18.56
N LEU A 231 -5.37 2.40 18.37
CA LEU A 231 -4.91 3.31 19.40
C LEU A 231 -5.89 4.47 19.63
N TYR A 232 -6.53 4.97 18.56
CA TYR A 232 -7.29 6.22 18.61
C TYR A 232 -8.81 6.06 18.54
N LEU A 233 -9.34 4.92 18.09
CA LEU A 233 -10.78 4.71 17.90
C LEU A 233 -11.33 3.77 18.97
N ASP A 234 -12.37 4.22 19.67
CA ASP A 234 -13.12 3.42 20.64
C ASP A 234 -14.49 2.99 20.06
N ARG A 235 -15.05 3.81 19.16
CA ARG A 235 -16.35 3.56 18.51
C ARG A 235 -16.25 2.55 17.38
N THR A 236 -16.99 1.44 17.52
CA THR A 236 -17.02 0.35 16.53
C THR A 236 -17.56 0.78 15.17
N ASP A 237 -18.43 1.80 15.11
CA ASP A 237 -18.93 2.37 13.86
C ASP A 237 -17.87 3.10 13.04
N LEU A 238 -16.73 3.48 13.64
CA LEU A 238 -15.60 4.12 12.97
C LEU A 238 -14.48 3.16 12.57
N PHE A 239 -14.56 1.89 12.98
CA PHE A 239 -13.46 0.95 12.78
C PHE A 239 -13.24 0.69 11.30
N PRO A 240 -11.99 0.76 10.79
CA PRO A 240 -11.66 0.22 9.48
C PRO A 240 -11.70 -1.32 9.53
N VAL A 241 -11.85 -1.94 8.35
CA VAL A 241 -11.90 -3.41 8.21
C VAL A 241 -10.68 -4.09 8.80
N THR A 242 -9.49 -3.49 8.73
CA THR A 242 -8.26 -4.06 9.26
C THR A 242 -8.28 -4.17 10.78
N LEU A 243 -8.81 -3.16 11.49
CA LEU A 243 -9.03 -3.21 12.93
C LEU A 243 -10.13 -4.22 13.29
N PHE A 244 -11.24 -4.22 12.53
CA PHE A 244 -12.33 -5.16 12.72
C PHE A 244 -11.84 -6.62 12.63
N LEU A 245 -11.11 -6.94 11.57
CA LEU A 245 -10.54 -8.28 11.34
C LEU A 245 -9.51 -8.65 12.41
N ARG A 246 -8.65 -7.70 12.81
CA ARG A 246 -7.71 -7.93 13.92
C ARG A 246 -8.42 -8.32 15.20
N ASN A 247 -9.48 -7.60 15.59
CA ASN A 247 -10.21 -7.88 16.81
C ASN A 247 -10.92 -9.25 16.73
N LEU A 248 -11.45 -9.60 15.55
CA LEU A 248 -12.06 -10.92 15.31
C LEU A 248 -11.04 -12.06 15.41
N ILE A 249 -9.88 -11.91 14.79
CA ILE A 249 -8.80 -12.92 14.82
C ILE A 249 -8.24 -13.04 16.24
N ALA A 250 -8.01 -11.92 16.93
CA ALA A 250 -7.50 -11.90 18.30
C ALA A 250 -8.48 -12.61 19.24
N GLY A 251 -9.78 -12.30 19.16
CA GLY A 251 -10.81 -12.96 19.94
C GLY A 251 -10.92 -14.47 19.66
N ALA A 252 -10.81 -14.89 18.40
CA ALA A 252 -10.80 -16.30 18.02
C ALA A 252 -9.56 -17.05 18.55
N SER A 253 -8.40 -16.40 18.54
CA SER A 253 -7.14 -16.96 19.05
C SER A 253 -7.21 -17.19 20.57
N THR A 254 -7.80 -16.25 21.31
CA THR A 254 -8.03 -16.38 22.75
C THR A 254 -8.97 -17.55 23.05
N ALA A 255 -10.11 -17.64 22.36
CA ALA A 255 -11.05 -18.75 22.54
C ALA A 255 -10.44 -20.12 22.20
N ALA A 256 -9.59 -20.20 21.16
CA ALA A 256 -8.86 -21.42 20.83
C ALA A 256 -7.84 -21.81 21.91
N SER A 257 -7.16 -20.84 22.52
CA SER A 257 -6.23 -21.08 23.62
C SER A 257 -6.93 -21.54 24.91
N GLU A 258 -8.11 -20.99 25.21
CA GLU A 258 -8.94 -21.40 26.35
C GLU A 258 -9.52 -22.81 26.15
N GLY A 259 -9.97 -23.13 24.93
CA GLY A 259 -10.41 -24.50 24.56
C GLY A 259 -9.28 -25.53 24.64
N ALA A 260 -8.06 -25.16 24.22
CA ALA A 260 -6.88 -26.02 24.36
C ALA A 260 -6.50 -26.24 25.84
N ALA A 261 -6.56 -25.18 26.67
CA ALA A 261 -6.32 -25.28 28.11
C ALA A 261 -7.36 -26.16 28.83
N ALA A 262 -8.65 -26.03 28.48
CA ALA A 262 -9.73 -26.85 29.03
C ALA A 262 -9.62 -28.34 28.63
N SER A 263 -9.18 -28.62 27.39
CA SER A 263 -8.91 -29.99 26.95
C SER A 263 -7.69 -30.61 27.65
N GLY A 264 -6.67 -29.80 27.99
CA GLY A 264 -5.50 -30.24 28.76
C GLY A 264 -5.83 -30.62 30.21
N SER A 265 -6.70 -29.86 30.89
CA SER A 265 -7.15 -30.19 32.24
C SER A 265 -8.00 -31.46 32.32
N SER A 266 -8.83 -31.72 31.30
CA SER A 266 -9.63 -32.96 31.25
C SER A 266 -8.80 -34.23 31.08
N VAL A 267 -7.60 -34.13 30.51
CA VAL A 267 -6.68 -35.28 30.32
C VAL A 267 -5.84 -35.52 31.58
N SER A 268 -5.55 -34.50 32.39
CA SER A 268 -4.89 -34.69 33.68
C SER A 268 -5.81 -35.34 34.72
N ASP A 269 -7.11 -35.05 34.69
CA ASP A 269 -8.09 -35.62 35.64
C ASP A 269 -8.46 -37.08 35.33
N LEU A 270 -8.13 -37.60 34.14
CA LEU A 270 -8.32 -39.01 33.76
C LEU A 270 -7.12 -39.90 34.14
N ASN A 271 -6.02 -39.32 34.58
CA ASN A 271 -4.78 -40.02 34.97
C ASN A 271 -4.46 -39.90 36.48
N ALA A 272 -5.42 -39.42 37.30
CA ALA A 272 -5.35 -39.36 38.76
C ALA A 272 -6.38 -40.32 39.38
#